data_AF-A0ABD2J4N7-F1
#
_entry.id   AF-A0ABD2J4N7-F1
#
_cell.length_a   1.000
_cell.length_b   1.000
_cell.length_c   1.000
_cell.angle_alpha   90.00
_cell.angle_beta   90.00
_cell.angle_gamma   90.00
#
_symmetry.space_group_name_H-M   'P 1'
#
loop_
_entity.id
_entity.type
_entity.pdbx_description
1 polymer ?
#
loop_
_entity_poly.entity_id
_entity_poly.type
_entity_poly.pdbx_seq_one_letter_code
_entity_poly.pdbx_strand_id
1 'polypeptide(L)'
;MNGKGKNKKTSSYKERKAISYQQGSDPPFLAQFKNKLGYKEWTVEDKFAKSDDEEEEEGADNPTDDIRKMREEERPQVVVLDPRTDLSAEELQKEIVKGNEEEDKRKIMEGKIVFRKPEKRKTENGSGKEGSKKEEEKRAKREEKPGQQQKEQNRRLLSFGEEDE
;
A
#
# COMPACT_ATOMS: atom_id res chain seq x y z
N MET A 1 -18.35 -61.79 29.10
CA MET A 1 -18.31 -60.69 28.10
C MET A 1 -16.86 -60.55 27.65
N ASN A 2 -16.49 -61.13 26.50
CA ASN A 2 -15.08 -61.19 26.07
C ASN A 2 -14.82 -60.13 25.00
N GLY A 3 -14.42 -58.92 25.41
CA GLY A 3 -13.94 -57.87 24.52
C GLY A 3 -12.48 -58.11 24.16
N LYS A 4 -12.20 -58.78 23.04
CA LYS A 4 -10.85 -58.86 22.47
C LYS A 4 -10.46 -57.49 21.91
N GLY A 5 -9.58 -56.78 22.61
CA GLY A 5 -8.92 -55.58 22.10
C GLY A 5 -8.14 -55.92 20.82
N LYS A 6 -8.49 -55.27 19.71
CA LYS A 6 -7.79 -55.44 18.43
C LYS A 6 -6.42 -54.76 18.53
N ASN A 7 -5.36 -55.56 18.57
CA ASN A 7 -3.98 -55.09 18.43
C ASN A 7 -3.81 -54.36 17.10
N LYS A 8 -3.54 -53.05 17.13
CA LYS A 8 -3.24 -52.27 15.92
C LYS A 8 -1.82 -52.61 15.45
N LYS A 9 -1.70 -53.43 14.40
CA LYS A 9 -0.40 -53.66 13.73
C LYS A 9 0.03 -52.37 13.06
N THR A 10 1.18 -51.83 13.46
CA THR A 10 1.82 -50.68 12.80
C THR A 10 2.62 -51.17 11.59
N SER A 11 2.58 -50.43 10.48
CA SER A 11 3.26 -50.79 9.25
C SER A 11 4.79 -50.76 9.39
N SER A 12 5.45 -51.72 8.74
CA SER A 12 6.89 -51.86 8.72
C SER A 12 7.55 -50.70 7.98
N TYR A 13 8.83 -50.42 8.26
CA TYR A 13 9.59 -49.39 7.54
C TYR A 13 9.62 -49.62 6.02
N LYS A 14 9.71 -50.88 5.58
CA LYS A 14 9.66 -51.23 4.15
C LYS A 14 8.29 -50.92 3.53
N GLU A 15 7.21 -51.15 4.26
CA GLU A 15 5.85 -50.84 3.82
C GLU A 15 5.61 -49.33 3.77
N ARG A 16 6.16 -48.57 4.73
CA ARG A 16 6.05 -47.11 4.76
C ARG A 16 6.80 -46.42 3.63
N LYS A 17 7.93 -46.97 3.17
CA LYS A 17 8.69 -46.45 2.02
C LYS A 17 7.95 -46.56 0.68
N ALA A 18 6.98 -47.46 0.57
CA ALA A 18 6.22 -47.66 -0.66
C ALA A 18 4.98 -46.75 -0.77
N ILE A 19 4.71 -45.92 0.25
CA ILE A 19 3.55 -45.02 0.26
C ILE A 19 3.91 -43.75 -0.50
N SER A 20 3.23 -43.51 -1.62
CA SER A 20 3.28 -42.23 -2.35
C SER A 20 2.15 -41.32 -1.91
N TYR A 21 2.41 -40.01 -1.96
CA TYR A 21 1.37 -38.99 -1.78
C TYR A 21 0.54 -38.89 -3.06
N GLN A 22 -0.78 -38.96 -2.93
CA GLN A 22 -1.71 -38.71 -4.02
C GLN A 22 -2.50 -37.44 -3.69
N GLN A 23 -2.19 -36.36 -4.40
CA GLN A 23 -2.92 -35.10 -4.27
C GLN A 23 -4.27 -35.23 -4.97
N GLY A 24 -5.36 -35.18 -4.20
CA GLY A 24 -6.71 -35.07 -4.75
C GLY A 24 -7.00 -33.65 -5.24
N SER A 25 -7.99 -33.51 -6.12
CA SER A 25 -8.51 -32.19 -6.53
C SER A 25 -9.20 -31.49 -5.36
N ASP A 26 -9.07 -30.17 -5.27
CA ASP A 26 -9.77 -29.41 -4.24
C ASP A 26 -11.29 -29.50 -4.34
N PRO A 27 -12.01 -29.53 -3.20
CA PRO A 27 -13.46 -29.37 -3.19
C PRO A 27 -13.85 -27.97 -3.70
N PRO A 28 -15.06 -27.82 -4.26
CA PRO A 28 -15.47 -26.60 -4.95
C PRO A 28 -15.43 -25.34 -4.09
N PHE A 29 -15.66 -25.46 -2.78
CA PHE A 29 -15.57 -24.31 -1.87
C PHE A 29 -14.13 -23.80 -1.71
N LEU A 30 -13.14 -24.70 -1.63
CA LEU A 30 -11.73 -24.31 -1.52
C LEU A 30 -11.24 -23.71 -2.83
N ALA A 31 -11.66 -24.25 -3.97
CA ALA A 31 -11.36 -23.67 -5.28
C ALA A 31 -11.88 -22.22 -5.41
N GLN A 32 -13.13 -21.97 -5.01
CA GLN A 32 -13.69 -20.61 -5.00
C GLN A 32 -12.97 -19.68 -4.03
N PHE A 33 -12.57 -20.19 -2.87
CA PHE A 33 -11.85 -19.42 -1.86
C PHE A 33 -10.43 -19.06 -2.32
N LYS A 34 -9.68 -20.02 -2.88
CA LYS A 34 -8.37 -19.80 -3.50
C LYS A 34 -8.45 -18.73 -4.59
N ASN A 35 -9.46 -18.80 -5.47
CA ASN A 35 -9.66 -17.80 -6.52
C ASN A 35 -9.98 -16.40 -5.97
N LYS A 36 -10.80 -16.30 -4.92
CA LYS A 36 -11.13 -15.01 -4.29
C LYS A 36 -9.94 -14.35 -3.60
N LEU A 37 -9.04 -15.16 -3.03
CA LEU A 37 -7.83 -14.69 -2.37
C LEU A 37 -6.65 -14.48 -3.32
N GLY A 38 -6.77 -14.86 -4.60
CA GLY A 38 -5.64 -14.84 -5.52
C GLY A 38 -4.52 -15.82 -5.12
N TYR A 39 -4.88 -16.95 -4.49
CA TYR A 39 -3.91 -17.94 -4.04
C TYR A 39 -3.13 -18.55 -5.22
N LYS A 40 -1.81 -18.44 -5.18
CA LYS A 40 -0.88 -19.06 -6.12
C LYS A 40 -0.20 -20.24 -5.43
N GLU A 41 -0.26 -21.43 -6.03
CA GLU A 41 0.49 -22.58 -5.53
C GLU A 41 1.97 -22.34 -5.73
N TRP A 42 2.73 -22.41 -4.63
CA TRP A 42 4.17 -22.28 -4.63
C TRP A 42 4.78 -23.68 -4.50
N THR A 43 5.75 -24.00 -5.37
CA THR A 43 6.48 -25.27 -5.29
C THR A 43 7.80 -25.09 -4.55
N VAL A 44 8.48 -26.20 -4.23
CA VAL A 44 9.78 -26.14 -3.56
C VAL A 44 10.82 -25.43 -4.43
N GLU A 45 10.70 -25.57 -5.75
CA GLU A 45 11.56 -24.91 -6.74
C GLU A 45 11.38 -23.39 -6.71
N ASP A 46 10.17 -22.88 -6.45
CA ASP A 46 9.90 -21.44 -6.33
C ASP A 46 10.66 -20.79 -5.17
N LYS A 47 11.02 -21.55 -4.13
CA LYS A 47 11.90 -21.05 -3.05
C LYS A 47 13.34 -20.80 -3.50
N PHE A 48 13.78 -21.52 -4.54
CA PHE A 48 15.14 -21.43 -5.07
C PHE A 48 15.22 -20.54 -6.30
N ALA A 49 14.08 -20.28 -6.95
CA ALA A 49 13.95 -19.21 -7.92
C ALA A 49 14.11 -17.89 -7.17
N LYS A 50 15.23 -17.21 -7.38
CA LYS A 50 15.32 -15.78 -7.07
C LYS A 50 14.28 -15.10 -7.95
N SER A 51 13.20 -14.68 -7.33
CA SER A 51 12.19 -13.90 -8.02
C SER A 51 12.86 -12.56 -8.29
N ASP A 52 13.12 -12.24 -9.57
CA ASP A 52 13.49 -10.88 -9.99
C ASP A 52 12.35 -9.85 -9.72
N ASP A 53 11.24 -10.31 -9.14
CA ASP A 53 10.12 -9.55 -8.58
C ASP A 53 10.29 -9.28 -7.05
N GLU A 54 11.52 -9.30 -6.52
CA GLU A 54 11.87 -8.65 -5.25
C GLU A 54 11.82 -7.11 -5.38
N GLU A 55 10.63 -6.57 -5.70
CA GLU A 55 10.19 -5.26 -5.19
C GLU A 55 9.57 -5.41 -3.77
N GLU A 56 9.65 -6.59 -3.17
CA GLU A 56 9.43 -6.77 -1.75
C GLU A 56 10.79 -6.64 -1.06
N GLU A 57 11.02 -5.46 -0.45
CA GLU A 57 12.18 -5.12 0.38
C GLU A 57 12.34 -6.10 1.55
N GLU A 58 12.80 -7.33 1.30
CA GLU A 58 13.37 -8.21 2.32
C GLU A 58 14.86 -7.88 2.49
N GLY A 59 15.11 -6.66 2.96
CA GLY A 59 16.31 -6.33 3.73
C GLY A 59 15.96 -6.41 5.21
N ALA A 60 16.91 -6.79 6.07
CA ALA A 60 16.81 -6.73 7.53
C ALA A 60 16.69 -5.28 8.10
N ASP A 61 16.17 -4.38 7.28
CA ASP A 61 15.88 -2.97 7.49
C ASP A 61 14.56 -2.69 6.75
N ASN A 62 13.54 -3.52 7.02
CA ASN A 62 12.21 -3.31 6.47
C ASN A 62 11.70 -1.98 7.04
N PRO A 63 11.36 -0.96 6.22
CA PRO A 63 10.86 0.32 6.71
C PRO A 63 9.54 0.20 7.48
N THR A 64 8.96 -1.00 7.59
CA THR A 64 7.79 -1.28 8.41
C THR A 64 8.02 -1.13 9.92
N ASP A 65 9.25 -1.31 10.44
CA ASP A 65 9.52 -1.09 11.87
C ASP A 65 9.72 0.41 12.24
N ASP A 66 9.77 1.29 11.24
CA ASP A 66 9.81 2.72 11.48
C ASP A 66 8.42 3.23 11.93
N ILE A 67 8.33 3.55 13.22
CA ILE A 67 7.12 4.14 13.85
C ILE A 67 6.63 5.38 13.07
N ARG A 68 7.53 6.11 12.38
CA ARG A 68 7.17 7.27 11.56
C ARG A 68 6.34 6.91 10.34
N LYS A 69 6.51 5.70 9.80
CA LYS A 69 5.84 5.18 8.60
C LYS A 69 4.61 4.32 8.94
N MET A 70 4.50 3.83 10.17
CA MET A 70 3.31 3.13 10.66
C MET A 70 2.09 4.06 10.78
N ARG A 71 0.90 3.52 10.42
CA ARG A 71 -0.38 4.18 10.71
C ARG A 71 -0.59 4.28 12.22
N GLU A 72 -1.26 5.33 12.68
CA GLU A 72 -1.47 5.56 14.11
C GLU A 72 -2.19 4.40 14.82
N GLU A 73 -3.09 3.68 14.12
CA GLU A 73 -3.81 2.54 14.71
C GLU A 73 -2.97 1.25 14.79
N GLU A 74 -1.88 1.16 14.02
CA GLU A 74 -1.00 -0.01 13.96
C GLU A 74 0.21 0.13 14.90
N ARG A 75 0.41 1.31 15.49
CA ARG A 75 1.53 1.57 16.43
C ARG A 75 1.34 0.82 17.75
N PRO A 76 2.42 0.33 18.37
CA PRO A 76 2.35 -0.33 19.66
C PRO A 76 1.92 0.65 20.77
N GLN A 77 1.28 0.11 21.81
CA GLN A 77 0.93 0.87 23.00
C GLN A 77 2.21 1.34 23.72
N VAL A 78 2.33 2.65 23.94
CA VAL A 78 3.41 3.24 24.74
C VAL A 78 3.08 3.10 26.23
N VAL A 79 4.03 2.55 27.00
CA VAL A 79 3.96 2.43 28.47
C VAL A 79 5.18 3.14 29.05
N VAL A 80 4.94 4.09 29.95
CA VAL A 80 5.99 4.86 30.64
C VAL A 80 6.25 4.21 32.00
N LEU A 81 7.45 3.70 32.23
CA LEU A 81 7.85 3.14 33.52
C LEU A 81 8.56 4.20 34.38
N ASP A 82 9.48 4.93 33.76
CA ASP A 82 10.27 5.97 34.41
C ASP A 82 10.07 7.34 33.73
N PRO A 83 9.37 8.30 34.36
CA PRO A 83 9.00 9.57 33.72
C PRO A 83 10.17 10.53 33.50
N ARG A 84 11.38 10.19 33.95
CA ARG A 84 12.59 11.00 33.73
C ARG A 84 13.37 10.59 32.48
N THR A 85 13.22 9.34 32.05
CA THR A 85 13.99 8.74 30.96
C THR A 85 13.11 8.39 29.77
N ASP A 86 11.88 7.94 30.04
CA ASP A 86 10.97 7.44 29.03
C ASP A 86 10.15 8.59 28.44
N LEU A 87 9.95 8.55 27.12
CA LEU A 87 9.09 9.49 26.42
C LEU A 87 7.63 9.12 26.60
N SER A 88 6.79 10.12 26.87
CA SER A 88 5.34 9.95 26.83
C SER A 88 4.84 9.83 25.38
N ALA A 89 3.62 9.32 25.21
CA ALA A 89 3.01 9.17 23.89
C ALA A 89 2.91 10.51 23.12
N GLU A 90 2.64 11.61 23.82
CA GLU A 90 2.57 12.95 23.22
C GLU A 90 3.95 13.46 22.77
N GLU A 91 4.99 13.21 23.57
CA GLU A 91 6.36 13.62 23.22
C GLU A 91 6.89 12.81 22.04
N LEU A 92 6.60 11.51 22.00
CA LEU A 92 6.92 10.65 20.87
C LEU A 92 6.27 11.16 19.58
N GLN A 93 4.99 11.57 19.62
CA GLN A 93 4.31 12.15 18.46
C GLN A 93 4.98 13.46 17.99
N LYS A 94 5.38 14.33 18.93
CA LYS A 94 6.10 15.57 18.59
C LYS A 94 7.45 15.28 17.92
N GLU A 95 8.19 14.28 18.40
CA GLU A 95 9.46 13.83 17.82
C GLU A 95 9.27 13.33 16.37
N ILE A 96 8.21 12.55 16.12
CA ILE A 96 7.86 12.04 14.79
C ILE A 96 7.56 13.19 13.82
N VAL A 97 6.71 14.14 14.24
CA VAL A 97 6.35 15.31 13.42
C VAL A 97 7.60 16.13 13.08
N LYS A 98 8.45 16.40 14.09
CA LYS A 98 9.68 17.14 13.90
C LYS A 98 10.65 16.44 12.93
N GLY A 99 10.79 15.11 13.05
CA GLY A 99 11.59 14.31 12.11
C GLY A 99 11.10 14.44 10.67
N ASN A 100 9.79 14.36 10.46
CA ASN A 100 9.19 14.53 9.13
C ASN A 100 9.41 15.94 8.57
N GLU A 101 9.27 16.98 9.38
CA GLU A 101 9.55 18.36 8.97
C GLU A 101 11.02 18.57 8.57
N GLU A 102 11.95 17.94 9.28
CA GLU A 102 13.38 18.01 8.95
C GLU A 102 13.71 17.28 7.65
N GLU A 103 13.10 16.12 7.41
CA GLU A 103 13.20 15.42 6.13
C GLU A 103 12.61 16.23 4.99
N ASP A 104 11.46 16.87 5.19
CA ASP A 104 10.85 17.72 4.18
C ASP A 104 11.72 18.94 3.89
N LYS A 105 12.31 19.58 4.92
CA LYS A 105 13.32 20.64 4.73
C LYS A 105 14.53 20.17 3.92
N ARG A 106 15.02 18.95 4.18
CA ARG A 106 16.11 18.35 3.38
C ARG A 106 15.70 18.14 1.93
N LYS A 107 14.52 17.58 1.68
CA LYS A 107 13.97 17.38 0.32
C LYS A 107 13.76 18.71 -0.41
N ILE A 108 13.33 19.76 0.30
CA ILE A 108 13.22 21.13 -0.24
C ILE A 108 14.60 21.66 -0.67
N MET A 109 15.62 21.52 0.19
CA MET A 109 16.99 21.93 -0.15
C MET A 109 17.58 21.16 -1.33
N GLU A 110 17.25 19.87 -1.46
CA GLU A 110 17.67 19.03 -2.59
C GLU A 110 16.84 19.27 -3.88
N GLY A 111 15.81 20.12 -3.82
CA GLY A 111 14.91 20.38 -4.95
C GLY A 111 13.92 19.25 -5.27
N LYS A 112 13.80 18.23 -4.41
CA LYS A 112 12.90 17.08 -4.56
C LYS A 112 11.56 17.31 -3.87
N ILE A 113 10.90 18.43 -4.15
CA ILE A 113 9.61 18.77 -3.55
C ILE A 113 8.50 17.95 -4.21
N VAL A 114 7.72 17.21 -3.41
CA VAL A 114 6.56 16.46 -3.87
C VAL A 114 5.28 17.16 -3.41
N PHE A 115 4.49 17.68 -4.34
CA PHE A 115 3.19 18.27 -4.03
C PHE A 115 2.14 17.17 -3.83
N ARG A 116 1.70 16.96 -2.59
CA ARG A 116 0.55 16.10 -2.33
C ARG A 116 -0.72 16.75 -2.85
N LYS A 117 -1.53 15.95 -3.55
CA LYS A 117 -2.85 16.37 -4.01
C LYS A 117 -3.72 16.70 -2.79
N PRO A 118 -4.42 17.84 -2.77
CA PRO A 118 -5.30 18.18 -1.67
C PRO A 118 -6.39 17.12 -1.53
N GLU A 119 -6.61 16.66 -0.29
CA GLU A 119 -7.69 15.74 0.01
C GLU A 119 -9.03 16.43 -0.22
N LYS A 120 -9.92 15.78 -0.99
CA LYS A 120 -11.24 16.34 -1.29
C LYS A 120 -12.03 16.40 0.03
N ARG A 121 -12.35 17.60 0.49
CA ARG A 121 -13.27 17.80 1.62
C ARG A 121 -14.59 17.09 1.29
N LYS A 122 -15.05 16.20 2.18
CA LYS A 122 -16.41 15.65 2.10
C LYS A 122 -17.39 16.79 2.44
N THR A 123 -17.82 17.52 1.43
CA THR A 123 -18.86 18.54 1.59
C THR A 123 -20.22 17.87 1.51
N GLU A 124 -21.01 17.92 2.59
CA GLU A 124 -22.43 17.55 2.56
C GLU A 124 -23.27 18.52 1.70
N ASN A 125 -22.71 19.68 1.32
CA ASN A 125 -23.30 20.59 0.36
C ASN A 125 -22.35 20.87 -0.81
N GLY A 126 -22.76 20.41 -2.00
CA GLY A 126 -22.01 20.53 -3.23
C GLY A 126 -21.89 21.97 -3.72
N SER A 127 -20.66 22.47 -3.78
CA SER A 127 -20.26 23.45 -4.79
C SER A 127 -18.73 23.45 -4.91
N GLY A 128 -18.22 22.70 -5.90
CA GLY A 128 -16.79 22.60 -6.18
C GLY A 128 -16.49 21.74 -7.41
N LYS A 129 -17.04 22.14 -8.57
CA LYS A 129 -16.46 21.83 -9.91
C LYS A 129 -15.00 22.32 -9.92
N GLU A 130 -14.02 21.73 -10.58
CA GLU A 130 -13.84 20.62 -11.52
C GLU A 130 -12.31 20.37 -11.54
N GLY A 131 -11.86 19.15 -11.81
CA GLY A 131 -10.42 18.91 -12.03
C GLY A 131 -9.92 17.49 -11.80
N SER A 132 -10.65 16.49 -12.25
CA SER A 132 -10.08 15.14 -12.43
C SER A 132 -10.95 14.36 -13.41
N LYS A 133 -10.60 14.42 -14.71
CA LYS A 133 -10.99 13.39 -15.68
C LYS A 133 -9.72 12.77 -16.26
N LYS A 134 -9.70 11.45 -16.10
CA LYS A 134 -8.77 10.44 -16.60
C LYS A 134 -8.86 10.36 -18.13
N GLU A 135 -7.70 10.11 -18.74
CA GLU A 135 -7.43 9.16 -19.84
C GLU A 135 -8.39 8.97 -21.02
N GLU A 136 -7.78 9.18 -22.20
CA GLU A 136 -7.82 8.37 -23.43
C GLU A 136 -9.06 8.36 -24.36
N GLU A 137 -8.71 8.43 -25.65
CA GLU A 137 -9.52 8.16 -26.85
C GLU A 137 -10.75 9.03 -27.18
N LYS A 138 -10.53 9.99 -28.10
CA LYS A 138 -11.24 10.12 -29.39
C LYS A 138 -10.80 11.39 -30.12
N ARG A 139 -9.75 11.25 -30.94
CA ARG A 139 -9.44 12.21 -32.01
C ARG A 139 -10.40 11.93 -33.17
N ALA A 140 -11.47 12.71 -33.30
CA ALA A 140 -12.16 12.86 -34.57
C ALA A 140 -12.98 14.15 -34.62
N LYS A 141 -12.44 15.10 -35.40
CA LYS A 141 -13.16 16.01 -36.31
C LYS A 141 -14.13 17.04 -35.70
N ARG A 142 -13.68 18.30 -35.64
CA ARG A 142 -14.53 19.43 -36.07
C ARG A 142 -13.70 20.64 -36.49
N GLU A 143 -13.80 20.94 -37.78
CA GLU A 143 -13.29 22.16 -38.42
C GLU A 143 -14.20 23.37 -38.12
N GLU A 144 -13.55 24.54 -38.09
CA GLU A 144 -14.00 25.92 -38.35
C GLU A 144 -15.30 26.47 -37.69
N LYS A 145 -15.18 27.54 -36.87
CA LYS A 145 -15.20 28.96 -37.31
C LYS A 145 -15.00 29.91 -36.11
N PRO A 146 -14.47 31.14 -36.33
CA PRO A 146 -14.04 32.06 -35.28
C PRO A 146 -15.22 32.88 -34.75
N GLY A 147 -15.49 32.78 -33.46
CA GLY A 147 -16.55 33.54 -32.78
C GLY A 147 -16.01 34.09 -31.47
N GLN A 148 -15.70 35.39 -31.49
CA GLN A 148 -15.54 36.33 -30.38
C GLN A 148 -15.52 35.69 -28.97
N GLN A 149 -14.31 35.40 -28.48
CA GLN A 149 -14.11 35.09 -27.07
C GLN A 149 -14.32 36.38 -26.27
N GLN A 150 -15.44 36.47 -25.56
CA GLN A 150 -15.57 37.43 -24.47
C GLN A 150 -14.45 37.13 -23.48
N LYS A 151 -13.52 38.08 -23.32
CA LYS A 151 -12.46 38.01 -22.31
C LYS A 151 -13.13 38.08 -20.94
N GLU A 152 -13.46 36.95 -20.35
CA GLU A 152 -13.72 36.86 -18.92
C GLU A 152 -12.43 37.26 -18.20
N GLN A 153 -12.37 38.50 -17.73
CA GLN A 153 -11.25 38.97 -16.94
C GLN A 153 -11.29 38.30 -15.58
N ASN A 154 -10.59 37.17 -15.47
CA ASN A 154 -10.32 36.53 -14.20
C ASN A 154 -9.48 37.46 -13.33
N ARG A 155 -10.13 38.31 -12.51
CA ARG A 155 -9.50 39.31 -11.61
C ARG A 155 -8.61 38.70 -10.50
N ARG A 156 -8.42 37.38 -10.51
CA ARG A 156 -7.56 36.62 -9.60
C ARG A 156 -6.25 36.15 -10.24
N LEU A 157 -6.10 36.34 -11.54
CA LEU A 157 -4.85 36.07 -12.23
C LEU A 157 -4.02 37.35 -12.19
N LEU A 158 -2.83 37.27 -11.60
CA LEU A 158 -1.84 38.34 -11.67
C LEU A 158 -1.42 38.49 -13.14
N SER A 159 -1.77 39.62 -13.76
CA SER A 159 -1.20 39.99 -15.05
C SER A 159 0.21 40.51 -14.79
N PHE A 160 1.22 39.76 -15.23
CA PHE A 160 2.56 40.32 -15.35
C PHE A 160 2.50 41.33 -16.50
N GLY A 161 2.61 42.61 -16.18
CA GLY A 161 2.75 43.67 -17.18
C GLY A 161 4.10 43.51 -17.86
N GLU A 162 4.09 43.49 -19.18
CA GLU A 162 5.27 43.68 -20.03
C GLU A 162 5.63 45.18 -19.95
N GLU A 163 6.30 45.56 -18.86
CA GLU A 163 6.91 46.88 -18.69
C GLU A 163 8.41 46.62 -18.48
N ASP A 164 9.13 46.53 -19.61
CA ASP A 164 10.50 46.99 -19.81
C ASP A 164 10.96 46.60 -21.23
N GLU A 165 10.61 47.42 -22.24
CA GLU A 165 11.54 48.00 -23.25
C GLU A 165 10.90 49.19 -23.98
#